data_AF-A0A7X0RHE9-F1
#
_entry.id   AF-A0A7X0RHE9-F1
#
_cell.length_a   1.000
_cell.length_b   1.000
_cell.length_c   1.000
_cell.angle_alpha   90.00
_cell.angle_beta   90.00
_cell.angle_gamma   90.00
#
_symmetry.space_group_name_H-M   'P 1'
#
loop_
_entity.id
_entity.type
_entity.pdbx_description
1 polymer ?
#
loop_
_entity_poly.entity_id
_entity_poly.type
_entity_poly.pdbx_seq_one_letter_code
_entity_poly.pdbx_strand_id
1 'polypeptide(L)'
;MSVTTAPFACTYDDGTTGALTEGLEGLNGKRVTQCALSRICGSCGRPLGRPIAFVGSGAEVARNAFHFPPLHLACAEQVVQQVATWQLVTTAGFEFVRPAKQDIDRRPTFEPNSLL
;
A
#
# COMPACT_ATOMS: atom_id res chain seq x y z
N MET A 1 -9.16 24.08 -2.03
CA MET A 1 -9.63 22.79 -2.57
C MET A 1 -8.41 21.96 -2.87
N SER A 2 -8.02 21.06 -1.97
CA SER A 2 -6.87 20.18 -2.23
C SER A 2 -7.30 19.14 -3.26
N VAL A 3 -6.66 19.15 -4.42
CA VAL A 3 -6.84 18.10 -5.42
C VAL A 3 -6.18 16.85 -4.85
N THR A 4 -6.98 15.91 -4.37
CA THR A 4 -6.47 14.62 -3.90
C THR A 4 -6.15 13.79 -5.14
N THR A 5 -4.88 13.84 -5.57
CA THR A 5 -4.39 12.95 -6.63
C THR A 5 -4.47 11.51 -6.15
N ALA A 6 -4.97 10.62 -7.00
CA ALA A 6 -5.04 9.20 -6.70
C ALA A 6 -3.62 8.64 -6.39
N PRO A 7 -3.49 7.69 -5.46
CA PRO A 7 -2.21 7.04 -5.20
C PRO A 7 -1.63 6.41 -6.47
N PHE A 8 -0.29 6.41 -6.60
CA PHE A 8 0.44 5.74 -7.68
C PHE A 8 -0.01 4.28 -7.87
N ALA A 9 -0.23 3.57 -6.76
CA ALA A 9 -0.72 2.19 -6.74
C ALA A 9 -2.12 2.01 -7.37
N CYS A 10 -2.87 3.09 -7.55
CA CYS A 10 -4.19 3.13 -8.18
C CYS A 10 -4.15 3.67 -9.62
N THR A 11 -2.98 3.92 -10.21
CA THR A 11 -2.84 4.42 -11.59
C THR A 11 -2.80 3.28 -12.60
N TYR A 12 -3.40 3.47 -13.77
CA TYR A 12 -3.37 2.52 -14.89
C TYR A 12 -2.56 3.06 -16.06
N ASP A 13 -2.13 2.16 -16.96
CA ASP A 13 -1.25 2.50 -18.08
C ASP A 13 -1.94 3.41 -19.12
N ASP A 14 -3.29 3.44 -19.14
CA ASP A 14 -4.11 4.31 -19.99
C ASP A 14 -4.34 5.71 -19.39
N GLY A 15 -3.72 6.02 -18.23
CA GLY A 15 -3.87 7.29 -17.54
C GLY A 15 -5.10 7.39 -16.64
N THR A 16 -5.94 6.37 -16.57
CA THR A 16 -7.06 6.32 -15.62
C THR A 16 -6.57 6.01 -14.21
N THR A 17 -7.41 6.33 -13.22
CA THR A 17 -7.12 6.09 -11.80
C THR A 17 -8.28 5.37 -11.13
N GLY A 18 -7.98 4.30 -10.39
CA GLY A 18 -8.92 3.65 -9.50
C GLY A 18 -9.18 4.49 -8.25
N ALA A 19 -10.40 4.42 -7.73
CA ALA A 19 -10.71 5.01 -6.43
C ALA A 19 -10.13 4.14 -5.32
N LEU A 20 -9.48 4.78 -4.35
CA LEU A 20 -9.05 4.08 -3.14
C LEU A 20 -10.25 3.89 -2.22
N THR A 21 -10.65 2.65 -2.03
CA THR A 21 -11.80 2.21 -1.22
C THR A 21 -11.33 1.21 -0.16
N GLU A 22 -12.17 0.95 0.84
CA GLU A 22 -11.89 -0.08 1.86
C GLU A 22 -11.59 -1.46 1.26
N GLY A 23 -12.28 -1.83 0.17
CA GLY A 23 -12.14 -3.13 -0.49
C GLY A 23 -10.93 -3.25 -1.43
N LEU A 24 -10.15 -2.17 -1.61
CA LEU A 24 -8.95 -2.11 -2.44
C LEU A 24 -9.22 -2.35 -3.94
N GLU A 25 -10.45 -2.18 -4.42
CA GLU A 25 -10.84 -2.47 -5.82
C GLU A 25 -10.09 -1.59 -6.82
N GLY A 26 -9.69 -0.37 -6.43
CA GLY A 26 -8.92 0.54 -7.27
C GLY A 26 -7.42 0.23 -7.36
N LEU A 27 -6.90 -0.80 -6.65
CA LEU A 27 -5.50 -1.15 -6.72
C LEU A 27 -5.13 -1.79 -8.07
N ASN A 28 -4.10 -1.23 -8.70
CA ASN A 28 -3.45 -1.83 -9.85
C ASN A 28 -2.33 -2.77 -9.41
N GLY A 29 -2.56 -4.09 -9.54
CA GLY A 29 -1.58 -5.12 -9.16
C GLY A 29 -0.20 -4.98 -9.81
N LYS A 30 -0.10 -4.41 -11.03
CA LYS A 30 1.20 -4.10 -11.66
C LYS A 30 1.96 -3.03 -10.87
N ARG A 31 1.27 -1.95 -10.47
CA ARG A 31 1.84 -0.85 -9.69
C ARG A 31 2.19 -1.29 -8.27
N VAL A 32 1.33 -2.09 -7.64
CA VAL A 32 1.62 -2.71 -6.33
C VAL A 32 2.91 -3.54 -6.40
N THR A 33 3.04 -4.41 -7.40
CA THR A 33 4.27 -5.20 -7.60
C THR A 33 5.48 -4.31 -7.89
N GLN A 34 5.31 -3.25 -8.68
CA GLN A 34 6.37 -2.29 -8.97
C GLN A 34 6.87 -1.59 -7.70
N CYS A 35 5.98 -1.21 -6.77
CA CYS A 35 6.36 -0.63 -5.49
C CYS A 35 7.29 -1.54 -4.69
N ALA A 36 7.02 -2.84 -4.69
CA ALA A 36 7.89 -3.82 -4.05
C ALA A 36 9.26 -3.89 -4.74
N LEU A 37 9.28 -4.17 -6.05
CA LEU A 37 10.50 -4.47 -6.79
C LEU A 37 11.44 -3.27 -6.94
N SER A 38 10.88 -2.06 -7.10
CA SER A 38 11.64 -0.81 -7.24
C SER A 38 11.81 -0.06 -5.92
N ARG A 39 11.25 -0.57 -4.82
CA ARG A 39 11.30 0.03 -3.48
C ARG A 39 10.83 1.49 -3.48
N ILE A 40 9.68 1.74 -4.09
CA ILE A 40 9.05 3.07 -4.23
C ILE A 40 7.73 3.16 -3.45
N CYS A 41 7.38 4.38 -3.06
CA CYS A 41 6.15 4.70 -2.34
C CYS A 41 4.91 4.43 -3.17
N GLY A 42 3.96 3.69 -2.59
CA GLY A 42 2.65 3.36 -3.14
C GLY A 42 1.75 4.55 -3.47
N SER A 43 1.99 5.71 -2.85
CA SER A 43 1.20 6.92 -3.06
C SER A 43 1.86 7.85 -4.07
N CYS A 44 3.13 8.22 -3.88
CA CYS A 44 3.79 9.22 -4.73
C CYS A 44 4.74 8.66 -5.81
N GLY A 45 5.00 7.35 -5.83
CA GLY A 45 5.89 6.71 -6.81
C GLY A 45 7.39 7.01 -6.67
N ARG A 46 7.80 7.74 -5.63
CA ARG A 46 9.22 8.08 -5.37
C ARG A 46 9.92 7.04 -4.48
N PRO A 47 11.26 6.90 -4.53
CA PRO A 47 12.00 5.98 -3.66
C PRO A 47 11.67 6.13 -2.17
N LEU A 48 11.59 4.99 -1.47
CA LEU A 48 11.27 4.95 -0.04
C LEU A 48 12.43 5.46 0.83
N GLY A 49 12.08 6.25 1.83
CA GLY A 49 12.96 6.63 2.94
C GLY A 49 12.72 5.75 4.17
N ARG A 50 13.08 6.28 5.36
CA ARG A 50 12.75 5.70 6.66
C ARG A 50 12.06 6.75 7.54
N PRO A 51 11.10 6.36 8.41
CA PRO A 51 10.51 5.02 8.51
C PRO A 51 9.65 4.68 7.29
N ILE A 52 9.42 3.39 7.06
CA ILE A 52 8.45 2.90 6.08
C ILE A 52 7.11 2.77 6.79
N ALA A 53 6.04 3.23 6.16
CA ALA A 53 4.69 3.14 6.68
C ALA A 53 3.85 2.15 5.87
N PHE A 54 2.92 1.49 6.54
CA PHE A 54 1.87 0.67 5.95
C PHE A 54 0.52 1.13 6.45
N VAL A 55 -0.48 0.98 5.60
CA VAL A 55 -1.87 1.33 5.89
C VAL A 55 -2.77 0.18 5.46
N GLY A 56 -3.81 -0.07 6.24
CA GLY A 56 -4.79 -1.12 5.92
C GLY A 56 -5.88 -1.21 6.97
N SER A 57 -6.82 -2.11 6.73
CA SER A 57 -7.89 -2.43 7.68
C SER A 57 -7.33 -2.95 9.02
N GLY A 58 -8.14 -2.90 10.08
CA GLY A 58 -7.76 -3.49 11.37
C GLY A 58 -7.41 -4.98 11.29
N ALA A 59 -8.00 -5.71 10.33
CA ALA A 59 -7.67 -7.12 10.09
C ALA A 59 -6.28 -7.29 9.46
N GLU A 60 -5.89 -6.41 8.52
CA GLU A 60 -4.54 -6.41 7.94
C GLU A 60 -3.48 -6.07 8.99
N VAL A 61 -3.74 -5.07 9.83
CA VAL A 61 -2.86 -4.72 10.97
C VAL A 61 -2.71 -5.90 11.92
N ALA A 62 -3.82 -6.53 12.32
CA ALA A 62 -3.78 -7.67 13.24
C ALA A 62 -3.01 -8.88 12.68
N ARG A 63 -3.03 -9.07 11.34
CA ARG A 63 -2.27 -10.12 10.65
C ARG A 63 -0.84 -9.70 10.30
N ASN A 64 -0.50 -8.41 10.47
CA ASN A 64 0.74 -7.81 10.01
C ASN A 64 1.03 -8.11 8.52
N ALA A 65 -0.02 -8.06 7.69
CA ALA A 65 0.05 -8.34 6.26
C ALA A 65 -0.88 -7.38 5.52
N PHE A 66 -0.30 -6.55 4.66
CA PHE A 66 -0.98 -5.44 4.00
C PHE A 66 -1.03 -5.63 2.50
N HIS A 67 -2.15 -5.32 1.86
CA HIS A 67 -2.23 -5.28 0.40
C HIS A 67 -1.80 -3.93 -0.18
N PHE A 68 -2.01 -2.84 0.57
CA PHE A 68 -1.56 -1.53 0.11
C PHE A 68 -0.02 -1.45 0.19
N PRO A 69 0.65 -0.98 -0.89
CA PRO A 69 2.10 -0.96 -0.95
C PRO A 69 2.75 -0.02 0.08
N PRO A 70 4.06 -0.19 0.37
CA PRO A 70 4.78 0.61 1.33
C PRO A 70 4.72 2.10 1.01
N LEU A 71 4.69 2.93 2.05
CA LEU A 71 4.52 4.37 1.96
C LEU A 71 5.63 5.12 2.71
N HIS A 72 5.82 6.39 2.33
CA HIS A 72 6.36 7.37 3.26
C HIS A 72 5.35 7.66 4.36
N LEU A 73 5.79 8.00 5.57
CA LEU A 73 4.90 8.35 6.68
C LEU A 73 3.88 9.44 6.30
N ALA A 74 4.34 10.55 5.72
CA ALA A 74 3.46 11.64 5.29
C ALA A 74 2.44 11.21 4.21
N CYS A 75 2.82 10.29 3.33
CA CYS A 75 1.90 9.75 2.33
C CYS A 75 0.86 8.82 2.96
N ALA A 76 1.24 8.05 3.98
CA ALA A 76 0.35 7.18 4.72
C ALA A 76 -0.70 7.98 5.50
N GLU A 77 -0.31 9.09 6.13
CA GLU A 77 -1.22 10.02 6.81
C GLU A 77 -2.29 10.56 5.85
N GLN A 78 -1.92 10.88 4.61
CA GLN A 78 -2.88 11.32 3.58
C GLN A 78 -3.79 10.19 3.09
N VAL A 79 -3.31 8.95 3.09
CA VAL A 79 -4.11 7.79 2.66
C VAL A 79 -5.15 7.43 3.72
N VAL A 80 -4.81 7.41 5.01
CA VAL A 80 -5.80 7.12 6.06
C VAL A 80 -6.89 8.20 6.19
N GLN A 81 -6.63 9.41 5.69
CA GLN A 81 -7.67 10.43 5.55
C GLN A 81 -8.69 10.13 4.42
N GLN A 82 -8.30 9.35 3.41
CA GLN A 82 -9.18 8.93 2.32
C GLN A 82 -10.02 7.71 2.69
N VAL A 83 -9.46 6.83 3.53
CA VAL A 83 -10.15 5.63 4.03
C VAL A 83 -10.09 5.63 5.56
N ALA A 84 -11.09 6.27 6.18
CA ALA A 84 -11.05 6.61 7.61
C ALA A 84 -10.97 5.40 8.56
N THR A 85 -11.34 4.20 8.11
CA THR A 85 -11.25 2.96 8.90
C THR A 85 -9.88 2.31 8.86
N TRP A 86 -8.98 2.79 7.98
CA TRP A 86 -7.64 2.26 7.89
C TRP A 86 -6.75 2.80 9.00
N GLN A 87 -5.87 1.92 9.45
CA GLN A 87 -4.89 2.16 10.48
C GLN A 87 -3.50 2.25 9.85
N LEU A 88 -2.60 2.98 10.52
CA LEU A 88 -1.23 3.19 10.08
C LEU A 88 -0.26 2.49 11.04
N VAL A 89 0.72 1.79 10.47
CA VAL A 89 1.86 1.23 11.22
C VAL A 89 3.19 1.65 10.58
N THR A 90 4.26 1.73 11.37
CA THR A 90 5.61 2.05 10.89
C THR A 90 6.60 0.93 11.18
N THR A 91 7.57 0.76 10.29
CA THR A 91 8.60 -0.28 10.37
C THR A 91 9.91 0.20 9.72
N ALA A 92 11.02 -0.47 10.04
CA ALA A 92 12.32 -0.23 9.38
C ALA A 92 12.52 -1.06 8.09
N GLY A 93 11.65 -2.06 7.85
CA GLY A 93 11.77 -3.06 6.78
C GLY A 93 10.48 -3.87 6.58
N PHE A 94 10.41 -4.58 5.46
CA PHE A 94 9.27 -5.43 5.11
C PHE A 94 9.70 -6.53 4.14
N GLU A 95 8.93 -7.61 4.09
CA GLU A 95 8.96 -8.62 3.03
C GLU A 95 7.82 -8.41 2.02
N PHE A 96 8.07 -8.75 0.76
CA PHE A 96 7.03 -8.82 -0.27
C PHE A 96 6.67 -10.28 -0.53
N VAL A 97 5.43 -10.65 -0.18
CA VAL A 97 4.97 -12.03 -0.24
C VAL A 97 4.02 -12.21 -1.43
N ARG A 98 4.37 -13.18 -2.28
CA ARG A 98 3.52 -13.59 -3.40
C ARG A 98 2.56 -14.68 -2.95
N PRO A 99 1.29 -14.64 -3.39
CA PRO A 99 0.32 -15.66 -3.00
C PRO A 99 0.64 -16.98 -3.68
N ALA A 100 0.46 -18.07 -2.95
CA ALA A 100 0.57 -19.42 -3.45
C ALA A 100 -0.64 -19.81 -4.31
N LYS A 101 -0.50 -20.86 -5.12
CA LYS A 101 -1.54 -21.30 -6.09
C LYS A 101 -2.88 -21.61 -5.43
N GLN A 102 -2.84 -22.12 -4.20
CA GLN A 102 -3.98 -22.54 -3.41
C GLN A 102 -4.64 -21.42 -2.60
N ASP A 103 -4.04 -20.23 -2.54
CA ASP A 103 -4.57 -19.14 -1.73
C ASP A 103 -5.86 -18.59 -2.35
N ILE A 104 -6.89 -18.42 -1.51
CA ILE A 104 -8.18 -17.85 -1.91
C ILE A 104 -7.97 -16.39 -2.33
N ASP A 105 -7.20 -15.62 -1.55
CA ASP A 105 -6.76 -14.29 -1.94
C ASP A 105 -5.50 -14.40 -2.80
N ARG A 106 -5.62 -13.98 -4.06
CA ARG A 106 -4.57 -14.03 -5.07
C ARG A 106 -3.82 -12.70 -5.18
N ARG A 107 -4.04 -11.76 -4.27
CA ARG A 107 -3.29 -10.50 -4.18
C ARG A 107 -2.02 -10.70 -3.35
N PRO A 108 -0.89 -10.08 -3.73
CA PRO A 108 0.30 -10.10 -2.89
C PRO A 108 0.08 -9.30 -1.60
N THR A 109 0.93 -9.57 -0.62
CA THR A 109 0.98 -8.84 0.65
C THR A 109 2.37 -8.28 0.92
N PHE A 110 2.42 -7.28 1.78
CA PHE A 110 3.63 -6.73 2.38
C PHE A 110 3.59 -7.01 3.88
N GLU A 111 4.66 -7.60 4.39
CA GLU A 111 4.74 -8.02 5.80
C GLU A 111 5.86 -7.23 6.49
N PRO A 112 5.52 -6.25 7.35
CA PRO A 112 6.51 -5.55 8.18
C PRO A 112 7.32 -6.53 9.03
N ASN A 113 8.64 -6.43 9.03
CA ASN A 113 9.51 -7.43 9.69
C ASN A 113 10.54 -6.83 10.67
N SER A 114 10.56 -5.50 10.83
CA SER A 114 11.57 -4.79 11.62
C SER A 114 10.90 -3.73 12.50
N LEU A 115 10.57 -4.12 13.73
CA LEU A 115 9.96 -3.23 14.71
C LEU A 115 10.86 -2.02 14.98
N LEU A 116 10.23 -0.84 15.08
CA LEU A 116 10.86 0.42 15.48
C LEU A 116 10.56 0.71 16.95
#